data_AF-A0A6V7KN03-F1
#
_entry.id   AF-A0A6V7KN03-F1
#
_cell.length_a   1.000
_cell.length_b   1.000
_cell.length_c   1.000
_cell.angle_alpha   90.00
_cell.angle_beta   90.00
_cell.angle_gamma   90.00
#
_symmetry.space_group_name_H-M   'P 1'
#
loop_
_entity.id
_entity.type
_entity.pdbx_description
1 polymer ?
#
loop_
_entity_poly.entity_id
_entity_poly.type
_entity_poly.pdbx_seq_one_letter_code
_entity_poly.pdbx_strand_id
1 'polypeptide(L)'
;VLLKKSGTRVPRIEIGEIGPRMDLTIRRTKFASDDLYKQACKKPKELKVKKKKNIAVDKLGTTTGRIHLGAQNINTIQTRKMKGLKKTLAERKEERKRKVSLTAGDNAAKKTKADDTEMSVDE
;
A
#
# COMPACT_ATOMS: atom_id res chain seq x y z
N VAL A 1 -27.86 14.36 38.18
CA VAL A 1 -28.16 13.70 36.89
C VAL A 1 -28.76 12.34 37.19
N LEU A 2 -29.89 12.00 36.58
CA LEU A 2 -30.65 10.76 36.81
C LEU A 2 -30.67 9.94 35.50
N LEU A 3 -30.36 8.64 35.59
CA LEU A 3 -30.36 7.74 34.44
C LEU A 3 -31.61 6.86 34.48
N LYS A 4 -32.49 7.01 33.49
CA LYS A 4 -33.69 6.20 33.31
C LYS A 4 -33.46 5.09 32.27
N LYS A 5 -34.22 4.00 32.41
CA LYS A 5 -34.23 2.89 31.45
C LYS A 5 -34.74 3.39 30.09
N SER A 6 -33.99 3.10 29.03
CA SER A 6 -34.25 3.51 27.64
C SER A 6 -34.48 2.34 26.67
N GLY A 7 -34.30 1.09 27.13
CA GLY A 7 -34.41 -0.11 26.29
C GLY A 7 -33.19 -0.41 25.40
N THR A 8 -32.16 0.44 25.40
CA THR A 8 -30.89 0.24 24.67
C THR A 8 -29.70 0.38 25.62
N ARG A 9 -28.46 0.19 25.10
CA ARG A 9 -27.22 0.35 25.89
C ARG A 9 -27.01 1.78 26.42
N VAL A 10 -27.61 2.79 25.78
CA VAL A 10 -27.47 4.20 26.18
C VAL A 10 -28.69 4.61 27.03
N PRO A 11 -28.54 5.01 28.30
CA PRO A 11 -29.66 5.35 29.18
C PRO A 11 -30.33 6.68 28.77
N ARG A 12 -31.60 6.86 29.18
CA ARG A 12 -32.29 8.14 29.04
C ARG A 12 -31.84 9.07 30.17
N ILE A 13 -31.25 10.20 29.83
CA ILE A 13 -30.67 11.15 30.79
C ILE A 13 -31.73 12.18 31.17
N GLU A 14 -31.94 12.34 32.47
CA GLU A 14 -32.82 13.35 33.05
C GLU A 14 -31.99 14.24 33.99
N ILE A 15 -32.22 15.54 33.93
CA ILE A 15 -31.45 16.52 34.67
C ILE A 15 -32.40 17.22 35.66
N GLY A 16 -32.03 17.21 36.94
CA GLY A 16 -32.64 18.06 37.95
C GLY A 16 -31.73 19.24 38.21
N GLU A 17 -32.32 20.42 38.40
CA GLU A 17 -31.58 21.65 38.68
C GLU A 17 -31.08 21.66 40.13
N ILE A 18 -29.79 21.98 40.31
CA ILE A 18 -29.11 21.94 41.62
C ILE A 18 -28.36 23.26 41.90
N GLY A 19 -28.17 24.13 40.90
CA GLY A 19 -27.26 25.28 40.96
C GLY A 19 -27.88 26.59 40.49
N PRO A 20 -27.14 27.71 40.64
CA PRO A 20 -27.63 29.03 40.28
C PRO A 20 -27.85 29.17 38.77
N ARG A 21 -28.98 29.79 38.39
CA ARG A 21 -29.21 30.26 37.02
C ARG A 21 -28.54 31.61 36.84
N MET A 22 -27.70 31.72 35.81
CA MET A 22 -27.04 32.97 35.47
C MET A 22 -27.14 33.23 33.97
N ASP A 23 -27.50 34.45 33.62
CA ASP A 23 -27.49 34.95 32.26
C ASP A 23 -26.26 35.82 32.06
N LEU A 24 -25.29 35.33 31.29
CA LEU A 24 -24.03 36.01 31.05
C LEU A 24 -24.05 36.71 29.69
N THR A 25 -23.65 37.98 29.67
CA THR A 25 -23.45 38.75 28.44
C THR A 25 -21.99 39.17 28.31
N ILE A 26 -21.47 39.09 27.08
CA ILE A 26 -20.08 39.49 26.80
C ILE A 26 -20.01 41.01 26.73
N ARG A 27 -19.08 41.61 27.48
CA ARG A 27 -18.82 43.07 27.45
C ARG A 27 -17.54 43.40 26.70
N ARG A 28 -16.39 43.43 27.40
CA ARG A 28 -15.08 43.71 26.80
C ARG A 28 -14.23 42.46 26.82
N THR A 29 -13.44 42.24 25.77
CA THR A 29 -12.49 41.13 25.67
C THR A 29 -11.07 41.67 25.56
N LYS A 30 -10.14 41.00 26.25
CA LYS A 30 -8.71 41.22 26.11
C LYS A 30 -8.05 39.87 25.92
N PHE A 31 -7.73 39.54 24.67
CA PHE A 31 -7.03 38.31 24.37
C PHE A 31 -5.56 38.39 24.77
N ALA A 32 -4.98 37.23 25.10
CA ALA A 32 -3.55 37.14 25.29
C ALA A 32 -2.83 37.34 23.95
N SER A 33 -1.62 37.89 24.00
CA SER A 33 -0.70 37.86 22.86
C SER A 33 -0.38 36.41 22.49
N ASP A 34 -0.13 36.14 21.21
CA ASP A 34 0.17 34.81 20.68
C ASP A 34 1.31 34.10 21.41
N ASP A 35 2.35 34.83 21.81
CA ASP A 35 3.51 34.24 22.48
C ASP A 35 3.17 33.73 23.87
N LEU A 36 2.41 34.50 24.64
CA LEU A 36 1.93 34.13 25.97
C LEU A 36 0.98 32.93 25.88
N TYR A 37 0.09 32.93 24.88
CA TYR A 37 -0.81 31.80 24.63
C TYR A 37 -0.03 30.51 24.30
N LYS A 38 0.95 30.59 23.40
CA LYS A 38 1.81 29.44 23.03
C LYS A 38 2.62 28.91 24.21
N GLN A 39 3.11 29.80 25.08
CA GLN A 39 3.82 29.41 26.30
C GLN A 39 2.91 28.69 27.29
N ALA A 40 1.72 29.24 27.57
CA ALA A 40 0.76 28.64 28.48
C ALA A 40 0.26 27.26 28.00
N CYS A 41 0.07 27.08 26.68
CA CYS A 41 -0.37 25.81 26.09
C CYS A 41 0.76 24.80 25.82
N LYS A 42 1.99 25.07 26.26
CA LYS A 42 3.14 24.18 26.02
C LYS A 42 3.03 22.92 26.88
N LYS A 43 2.83 21.77 26.23
CA LYS A 43 2.86 20.45 26.89
C LYS A 43 4.30 20.03 27.23
N PRO A 44 4.55 19.39 28.39
CA PRO A 44 5.85 18.81 28.72
C PRO A 44 6.34 17.83 27.64
N LYS A 45 7.66 17.77 27.44
CA LYS A 45 8.28 16.94 26.39
C LYS A 45 8.04 15.44 26.61
N GLU A 46 7.89 15.01 27.87
CA GLU A 46 7.66 13.62 28.27
C GLU A 46 6.26 13.12 27.89
N LEU A 47 5.24 13.97 28.09
CA LEU A 47 3.86 13.70 27.67
C LEU A 47 3.70 13.66 26.15
N LYS A 48 4.61 14.30 25.40
CA LYS A 48 4.58 14.32 23.94
C LYS A 48 5.24 13.06 23.38
N VAL A 49 4.44 12.07 23.04
CA VAL A 49 4.91 10.84 22.37
C VAL A 49 5.60 11.19 21.05
N LYS A 50 6.93 11.04 21.02
CA LYS A 50 7.74 11.18 19.80
C LYS A 50 7.69 9.88 19.03
N LYS A 51 7.02 9.89 17.87
CA LYS A 51 7.06 8.75 16.94
C LYS A 51 8.45 8.66 16.32
N LYS A 52 9.14 7.53 16.55
CA LYS A 52 10.38 7.19 15.84
C LYS A 52 9.99 6.39 14.58
N LYS A 53 10.45 6.81 13.40
CA LYS A 53 10.11 6.14 12.14
C LYS A 53 10.64 4.70 12.16
N ASN A 54 9.88 3.77 11.61
CA ASN A 54 10.23 2.35 11.49
C ASN A 54 10.44 1.61 12.82
N ILE A 55 10.07 2.19 13.97
CA ILE A 55 10.12 1.54 15.27
C ILE A 55 8.71 1.54 15.85
N ALA A 56 8.22 0.36 16.23
CA ALA A 56 6.93 0.19 16.89
C ALA A 56 7.12 -0.52 18.24
N VAL A 57 6.33 -0.14 19.24
CA VAL A 57 6.29 -0.78 20.56
C VAL A 57 4.95 -1.50 20.66
N ASP A 58 4.97 -2.79 20.96
CA ASP A 58 3.77 -3.59 21.16
C ASP A 58 3.15 -3.32 22.53
N LYS A 59 1.90 -3.74 22.74
CA LYS A 59 1.17 -3.60 24.02
C LYS A 59 1.89 -4.29 25.19
N LEU A 60 2.70 -5.31 24.89
CA LEU A 60 3.54 -6.03 25.84
C LEU A 60 4.94 -5.40 26.04
N GLY A 61 5.21 -4.24 25.43
CA GLY A 61 6.46 -3.50 25.61
C GLY A 61 7.63 -3.93 24.72
N THR A 62 7.46 -4.92 23.85
CA THR A 62 8.50 -5.34 22.90
C THR A 62 8.67 -4.28 21.80
N THR A 63 9.93 -3.96 21.46
CA THR A 63 10.25 -2.97 20.41
C THR A 63 10.64 -3.69 19.13
N THR A 64 9.91 -3.45 18.04
CA THR A 64 10.18 -4.03 16.72
C THR A 64 10.59 -2.95 15.72
N GLY A 65 11.59 -3.27 14.89
CA GLY A 65 12.06 -2.43 13.80
C GLY A 65 11.58 -2.96 12.45
N ARG A 66 11.03 -2.11 11.58
CA ARG A 66 10.67 -2.49 10.20
C ARG A 66 11.80 -2.18 9.24
N ILE A 67 12.29 -3.21 8.56
CA ILE A 67 13.23 -3.09 7.44
C ILE A 67 12.41 -3.10 6.15
N HIS A 68 12.56 -2.07 5.33
CA HIS A 68 11.92 -1.99 4.02
C HIS A 68 12.94 -2.42 2.96
N LEU A 69 12.88 -3.68 2.56
CA LEU A 69 13.68 -4.18 1.44
C LEU A 69 13.11 -3.62 0.13
N GLY A 70 13.99 -3.06 -0.70
CA GLY A 70 13.63 -2.63 -2.05
C GLY A 70 13.37 -3.83 -2.98
N ALA A 71 12.76 -3.57 -4.13
CA ALA A 71 12.60 -4.60 -5.16
C ALA A 71 13.98 -5.03 -5.69
N GLN A 72 14.28 -6.33 -5.62
CA GLN A 72 15.56 -6.87 -6.07
C GLN A 72 15.44 -7.39 -7.51
N ASN A 73 15.95 -6.62 -8.47
CA ASN A 73 15.94 -6.99 -9.88
C ASN A 73 17.15 -7.88 -10.22
N ILE A 74 16.98 -9.20 -10.17
CA ILE A 74 18.05 -10.19 -10.43
C ILE A 74 18.28 -10.40 -11.93
N ASN A 75 17.27 -10.12 -12.75
CA ASN A 75 17.30 -10.38 -14.20
C ASN A 75 18.29 -9.49 -14.98
N THR A 76 18.76 -8.39 -14.38
CA THR A 76 19.79 -7.53 -14.96
C THR A 76 21.20 -8.06 -14.73
N ILE A 77 21.38 -9.03 -13.82
CA ILE A 77 22.69 -9.54 -13.44
C ILE A 77 23.14 -10.57 -14.48
N GLN A 78 24.09 -10.19 -15.32
CA GLN A 78 24.75 -11.14 -16.22
C GLN A 78 25.74 -12.02 -15.43
N THR A 79 25.55 -13.33 -15.49
CA THR A 79 26.48 -14.29 -14.88
C THR A 79 27.77 -14.43 -15.70
N ARG A 80 28.83 -14.94 -15.06
CA ARG A 80 30.13 -15.16 -15.70
C ARG A 80 30.00 -16.21 -16.82
N LYS A 81 30.38 -15.84 -18.04
CA LYS A 81 30.33 -16.71 -19.23
C LYS A 81 31.49 -17.72 -19.26
N MET A 82 31.45 -18.70 -18.34
CA MET A 82 32.42 -19.79 -18.25
C MET A 82 32.45 -20.64 -19.52
N LYS A 83 33.59 -21.25 -19.84
CA LYS A 83 33.76 -22.07 -21.05
C LYS A 83 32.77 -23.24 -21.11
N GLY A 84 32.45 -23.87 -19.97
CA GLY A 84 31.48 -24.96 -19.88
C GLY A 84 30.01 -24.55 -20.06
N LEU A 85 29.69 -23.26 -19.92
CA LEU A 85 28.33 -22.73 -20.14
C LEU A 85 28.11 -22.27 -21.59
N LYS A 86 29.15 -22.31 -22.42
CA LYS A 86 29.06 -21.95 -23.85
C LYS A 86 28.61 -23.19 -24.62
N LYS A 87 27.50 -23.08 -25.36
CA LYS A 87 27.03 -24.13 -26.26
C LYS A 87 28.13 -24.56 -27.22
N THR A 88 28.29 -25.88 -27.37
CA THR A 88 29.22 -26.46 -28.33
C THR A 88 28.72 -26.28 -29.76
N LEU A 89 29.61 -26.47 -30.75
CA LEU A 89 29.25 -26.31 -32.17
C LEU A 89 28.20 -27.35 -32.62
N ALA A 90 28.24 -28.57 -32.06
CA ALA A 90 27.28 -29.63 -32.34
C ALA A 90 25.87 -29.24 -31.86
N GLU A 91 25.75 -28.79 -30.62
CA GLU A 91 24.48 -28.35 -30.02
C GLU A 91 23.89 -27.13 -30.73
N ARG A 92 24.73 -26.18 -31.17
CA ARG A 92 24.27 -25.04 -31.98
C ARG A 92 23.71 -25.47 -33.34
N LYS A 93 24.30 -26.50 -33.98
CA LYS A 93 23.86 -27.01 -35.27
C LYS A 93 22.51 -27.73 -35.15
N GLU A 94 22.33 -28.50 -34.09
CA GLU A 94 21.05 -29.16 -33.78
C GLU A 94 19.94 -28.17 -33.40
N GLU A 95 20.25 -27.15 -32.59
CA GLU A 95 19.28 -26.11 -32.24
C GLU A 95 18.85 -25.30 -33.47
N ARG A 96 19.78 -25.01 -34.39
CA ARG A 96 19.45 -24.34 -35.66
C ARG A 96 18.52 -25.20 -36.51
N LYS A 97 18.76 -26.51 -36.61
CA LYS A 97 17.86 -27.44 -37.31
C LYS A 97 16.47 -27.47 -36.66
N ARG A 98 16.38 -27.57 -35.33
CA ARG A 98 15.12 -27.56 -34.58
C ARG A 98 14.35 -26.25 -34.73
N LYS A 99 15.02 -25.10 -34.75
CA LYS A 99 14.37 -23.79 -34.96
C LYS A 99 13.82 -23.66 -36.38
N VAL A 100 14.57 -24.11 -37.39
CA VAL A 100 14.11 -24.12 -38.79
C VAL A 100 12.86 -24.98 -38.96
N SER A 101 12.80 -26.16 -38.33
CA SER A 101 11.60 -27.02 -38.37
C SER A 101 10.39 -26.41 -37.66
N LEU A 102 10.60 -25.67 -36.56
CA LEU A 102 9.51 -24.98 -35.85
C LEU A 102 8.95 -23.79 -36.65
N THR A 103 9.83 -22.97 -37.24
CA THR A 103 9.41 -21.83 -38.08
C THR A 103 8.78 -22.25 -39.41
N ALA A 104 9.04 -23.47 -39.89
CA ALA A 104 8.38 -24.04 -41.06
C ALA A 104 6.92 -24.45 -40.77
N GLY A 105 6.63 -24.90 -39.55
CA GLY A 105 5.26 -25.22 -39.11
C GLY A 105 4.36 -23.99 -39.00
N ASP A 106 4.89 -22.88 -38.47
CA ASP A 106 4.12 -21.62 -38.32
C ASP A 106 3.80 -20.95 -39.66
N ASN A 107 4.69 -21.07 -40.65
CA ASN A 107 4.44 -20.55 -42.01
C ASN A 107 3.49 -21.45 -42.82
N ALA A 108 3.47 -22.76 -42.59
CA ALA A 108 2.51 -23.67 -43.22
C ALA A 108 1.08 -23.44 -42.70
N ALA A 109 0.90 -23.23 -41.39
CA ALA A 109 -0.40 -22.95 -40.78
C ALA A 109 -1.00 -21.57 -41.15
N LYS A 110 -0.16 -20.61 -41.56
CA LYS A 110 -0.60 -19.29 -42.04
C LYS A 110 -0.99 -19.30 -43.52
N LYS A 111 -0.49 -20.27 -44.30
CA LYS A 111 -0.83 -20.47 -45.71
C LYS A 111 -2.18 -21.19 -45.88
N THR A 112 -2.46 -22.21 -45.07
CA THR A 112 -3.73 -22.96 -45.14
C THR A 112 -4.96 -22.14 -44.74
N LYS A 113 -4.82 -21.11 -43.89
CA LYS A 113 -5.95 -20.21 -43.56
C LYS A 113 -6.29 -19.20 -44.66
N ALA A 114 -5.43 -19.00 -45.66
CA ALA A 114 -5.68 -18.05 -46.75
C ALA A 114 -6.42 -18.71 -47.93
N ASP A 115 -6.16 -19.99 -48.21
CA ASP A 115 -6.75 -20.70 -49.36
C ASP A 115 -8.21 -21.15 -49.15
N ASP A 116 -8.70 -21.29 -47.90
CA ASP A 116 -10.09 -21.73 -47.61
C ASP A 116 -11.17 -20.63 -47.80
N THR A 117 -10.80 -19.38 -48.11
CA THR A 117 -11.76 -18.24 -48.15
C THR A 117 -12.20 -17.85 -49.58
N GLU A 118 -11.68 -18.49 -50.64
CA GLU A 118 -11.93 -18.08 -52.04
C GLU A 118 -12.80 -19.05 -52.90
N MET A 119 -13.40 -20.11 -52.34
CA MET A 119 -14.19 -21.09 -53.13
C MET A 119 -15.65 -21.31 -52.69
N SER A 120 -16.38 -20.29 -52.24
CA SER A 120 -17.81 -20.43 -51.96
C SER A 120 -18.64 -19.19 -52.28
N VAL A 121 -18.66 -18.79 -53.55
CA VAL A 121 -19.80 -18.10 -54.16
C VAL A 121 -19.90 -18.60 -55.60
N ASP A 122 -20.81 -19.53 -55.88
CA ASP A 122 -21.67 -19.56 -57.08
C ASP A 122 -22.54 -20.84 -57.06
N GLU A 123 -23.85 -20.58 -57.18
CA GLU A 123 -25.04 -21.48 -57.22
C GLU A 123 -25.75 -21.84 -55.90
#